data_AF-A0A4P5YW50-F1
#
_entry.id   AF-A0A4P5YW50-F1
#
_cell.length_a   1.000
_cell.length_b   1.000
_cell.length_c   1.000
_cell.angle_alpha   90.00
_cell.angle_beta   90.00
_cell.angle_gamma   90.00
#
_symmetry.space_group_name_H-M   'P 1'
#
loop_
_entity.id
_entity.type
_entity.pdbx_description
1 polymer ?
#
loop_
_entity_poly.entity_id
_entity_poly.type
_entity_poly.pdbx_seq_one_letter_code
_entity_poly.pdbx_strand_id
1 'polypeptide(L)'
;MGALPQGYERTGAPPPERGVHAALAWPAKNALENSGAPVARGHLCGLKAALPLRPCNSPRFVLAFTLAFLLLATLTLSASAAELWEAALARMPLPANTRELNGTNFGPTLLNAFQSNTVVKALVLMPGAIDEFYFFRRARAQLPAAPTLLDAVRALENQTLIRTAFRPPCLLLHAPPDPLTPAVRILDEATADKLRTRQLPGELNFFDRDWPRLQPLLMRTFTSVWTGYPEIVPAAKSPDSWHFYRASIRAWNLTPHEGLAALTLATRTAVTIEKRRLLFECDPRAVPLHPPPAP
;
A
#
# COMPACT_ATOMS: atom_id res chain seq x y z
N MET A 1 -48.13 31.07 19.68
CA MET A 1 -47.57 30.77 21.02
C MET A 1 -48.09 29.40 21.43
N GLY A 2 -47.33 28.34 21.12
CA GLY A 2 -47.67 26.96 21.48
C GLY A 2 -46.57 26.40 22.37
N ALA A 3 -46.94 25.96 23.57
CA ALA A 3 -46.04 25.43 24.57
C ALA A 3 -45.54 24.03 24.16
N LEU A 4 -44.23 23.81 24.29
CA LEU A 4 -43.59 22.49 24.17
C LEU A 4 -43.66 21.76 25.51
N PRO A 5 -43.92 20.45 25.55
CA PRO A 5 -43.77 19.67 26.77
C PRO A 5 -42.32 19.24 26.99
N GLN A 6 -41.92 19.35 28.25
CA GLN A 6 -40.65 18.92 28.83
C GLN A 6 -40.55 17.40 28.95
N GLY A 7 -39.30 16.91 28.98
CA GLY A 7 -38.90 15.90 29.96
C GLY A 7 -38.89 14.46 29.46
N TYR A 8 -37.71 13.97 29.11
CA TYR A 8 -37.41 12.53 29.17
C TYR A 8 -36.08 12.35 29.91
N GLU A 9 -36.18 12.15 31.22
CA GLU A 9 -35.09 11.62 32.04
C GLU A 9 -34.89 10.15 31.69
N ARG A 10 -33.67 9.77 31.30
CA ARG A 10 -33.22 8.37 31.27
C ARG A 10 -31.98 8.24 32.15
N THR A 11 -32.20 7.97 33.42
CA THR A 11 -31.22 7.31 34.30
C THR A 11 -31.26 5.82 34.03
N GLY A 12 -30.22 5.30 33.38
CA GLY A 12 -29.99 3.87 33.23
C GLY A 12 -28.50 3.58 33.40
N ALA A 13 -28.14 3.07 34.58
CA ALA A 13 -26.79 2.59 34.87
C ALA A 13 -26.46 1.35 34.00
N PRO A 14 -25.20 1.18 33.56
CA PRO A 14 -24.79 0.00 32.82
C PRO A 14 -24.58 -1.21 33.76
N PRO A 15 -24.91 -2.44 33.32
CA PRO A 15 -24.64 -3.66 34.08
C PRO A 15 -23.14 -4.06 34.03
N PRO A 16 -22.66 -4.85 35.02
CA PRO A 16 -21.25 -5.15 35.18
C PRO A 16 -20.71 -6.16 34.15
N GLU A 17 -19.47 -5.92 33.76
CA GLU A 17 -18.65 -6.75 32.88
C GLU A 17 -18.53 -8.19 33.41
N ARG A 18 -18.93 -9.17 32.60
CA ARG A 18 -18.52 -10.57 32.78
C ARG A 18 -17.24 -10.81 32.00
N GLY A 19 -16.16 -10.99 32.74
CA GLY A 19 -14.91 -11.52 32.23
C GLY A 19 -15.09 -12.92 31.67
N VAL A 20 -14.62 -13.12 30.45
CA VAL A 20 -14.36 -14.44 29.88
C VAL A 20 -12.91 -14.43 29.42
N HIS A 21 -12.03 -14.90 30.31
CA HIS A 21 -10.73 -15.40 29.93
C HIS A 21 -10.93 -16.68 29.11
N ALA A 22 -10.60 -16.63 27.82
CA ALA A 22 -10.39 -17.83 27.02
C ALA A 22 -9.04 -17.70 26.32
N ALA A 23 -8.02 -18.24 26.98
CA ALA A 23 -6.72 -18.51 26.39
C ALA A 23 -6.88 -19.65 25.37
N LEU A 24 -6.74 -19.33 24.09
CA LEU A 24 -6.56 -20.33 23.03
C LEU A 24 -5.08 -20.39 22.68
N ALA A 25 -4.49 -21.51 23.09
CA ALA A 25 -3.16 -21.95 22.72
C ALA A 25 -3.07 -22.20 21.21
N TRP A 26 -1.95 -21.81 20.60
CA TRP A 26 -1.52 -22.32 19.31
C TRP A 26 -0.21 -23.10 19.49
N PRO A 27 -0.11 -24.35 19.04
CA PRO A 27 1.13 -25.12 19.12
C PRO A 27 2.04 -24.75 17.95
N ALA A 28 3.23 -24.23 18.26
CA ALA A 28 4.33 -24.18 17.31
C ALA A 28 4.97 -25.56 17.25
N LYS A 29 4.86 -26.23 16.11
CA LYS A 29 5.63 -27.43 15.80
C LYS A 29 6.10 -27.34 14.36
N ASN A 30 7.32 -27.84 14.17
CA ASN A 30 8.07 -28.00 12.94
C ASN A 30 8.82 -26.74 12.50
N ALA A 31 9.99 -26.79 11.90
CA ALA A 31 11.02 -27.80 11.74
C ALA A 31 12.09 -27.06 10.93
N LEU A 32 13.28 -26.87 11.45
CA LEU A 32 14.46 -26.55 10.66
C LEU A 32 15.60 -27.37 11.26
N GLU A 33 15.83 -28.53 10.68
CA GLU A 33 16.80 -28.71 9.59
C GLU A 33 18.23 -28.64 10.10
N ASN A 34 18.66 -29.85 10.49
CA ASN A 34 19.98 -30.39 10.23
C ASN A 34 20.66 -29.73 9.02
N SER A 35 21.68 -28.92 9.30
CA SER A 35 22.75 -28.65 8.34
C SER A 35 24.06 -29.08 8.97
N GLY A 36 24.27 -30.39 8.99
CA GLY A 36 25.59 -30.98 9.17
C GLY A 36 26.46 -30.62 7.97
N ALA A 37 27.31 -29.61 8.13
CA ALA A 37 28.35 -29.29 7.17
C ALA A 37 29.50 -30.31 7.33
N PRO A 38 29.87 -31.07 6.28
CA PRO A 38 31.09 -31.85 6.32
C PRO A 38 32.31 -30.93 6.22
N VAL A 39 33.17 -31.02 7.23
CA VAL A 39 34.52 -30.45 7.26
C VAL A 39 35.36 -31.15 6.18
N ALA A 40 35.45 -30.54 5.00
CA ALA A 40 36.41 -30.92 3.97
C ALA A 40 37.74 -30.21 4.25
N ARG A 41 38.65 -30.89 4.96
CA ARG A 41 40.08 -30.54 5.00
C ARG A 41 40.69 -30.89 3.64
N GLY A 42 40.63 -29.94 2.70
CA GLY A 42 41.37 -29.98 1.45
C GLY A 42 42.83 -29.60 1.67
N HIS A 43 43.72 -30.58 1.49
CA HIS A 43 45.16 -30.39 1.36
C HIS A 43 45.48 -29.36 0.25
N LEU A 44 46.01 -28.19 0.63
CA LEU A 44 46.71 -27.29 -0.29
C LEU A 44 48.11 -27.86 -0.56
N CYS A 45 48.24 -28.65 -1.62
CA CYS A 45 49.54 -29.03 -2.16
C CYS A 45 49.67 -28.51 -3.60
N GLY A 46 50.52 -27.50 -3.75
CA GLY A 46 51.36 -27.25 -4.92
C GLY A 46 50.72 -27.20 -6.30
N LEU A 47 50.44 -25.99 -6.79
CA LEU A 47 50.60 -25.68 -8.21
C LEU A 47 50.99 -24.21 -8.39
N LYS A 48 52.28 -23.94 -8.18
CA LYS A 48 52.96 -22.78 -8.76
C LYS A 48 53.19 -23.08 -10.24
N ALA A 49 52.30 -22.61 -11.10
CA ALA A 49 52.58 -22.47 -12.53
C ALA A 49 52.25 -21.04 -12.92
N ALA A 50 53.23 -20.15 -12.75
CA ALA A 50 53.24 -18.85 -13.37
C ALA A 50 53.43 -19.07 -14.88
N LEU A 51 52.32 -19.19 -15.61
CA LEU A 51 52.32 -19.11 -17.06
C LEU A 51 52.55 -17.65 -17.45
N PRO A 52 53.64 -17.32 -18.18
CA PRO A 52 53.81 -16.00 -18.73
C PRO A 52 52.74 -15.79 -19.81
N LEU A 53 51.69 -15.04 -19.49
CA LEU A 53 50.75 -14.55 -20.48
C LEU A 53 51.54 -13.61 -21.41
N ARG A 54 51.97 -14.13 -22.56
CA ARG A 54 52.48 -13.30 -23.65
C ARG A 54 51.31 -12.41 -24.13
N PRO A 55 51.43 -11.07 -24.09
CA PRO A 55 50.39 -10.19 -24.62
C PRO A 55 50.27 -10.44 -26.12
N CYS A 56 49.19 -11.09 -26.52
CA CYS A 56 48.86 -11.28 -27.92
C CYS A 56 48.20 -9.98 -28.39
N ASN A 57 48.98 -9.06 -28.98
CA ASN A 57 48.52 -7.79 -29.55
C ASN A 57 47.72 -8.00 -30.86
N SER A 58 46.80 -8.96 -30.86
CA SER A 58 45.87 -9.11 -31.97
C SER A 58 44.71 -8.12 -31.76
N PRO A 59 44.31 -7.35 -32.79
CA PRO A 59 43.24 -6.36 -32.66
C PRO A 59 41.90 -6.99 -32.24
N ARG A 60 41.71 -8.30 -32.46
CA ARG A 60 40.52 -9.05 -32.04
C ARG A 60 40.47 -9.29 -30.52
N PHE A 61 41.62 -9.48 -29.88
CA PHE A 61 41.68 -9.63 -28.42
C PHE A 61 41.40 -8.32 -27.69
N VAL A 62 41.92 -7.19 -28.21
CA VAL A 62 41.64 -5.85 -27.64
C VAL A 62 40.15 -5.53 -27.74
N LEU A 63 39.52 -5.79 -28.90
CA LEU A 63 38.09 -5.58 -29.07
C LEU A 63 37.26 -6.43 -28.09
N ALA A 64 37.52 -7.73 -28.00
CA ALA A 64 36.79 -8.63 -27.11
C ALA A 64 36.92 -8.22 -25.63
N PHE A 65 38.11 -7.79 -25.21
CA PHE A 65 38.36 -7.36 -23.83
C PHE A 65 37.65 -6.03 -23.50
N THR A 66 37.67 -5.06 -24.41
CA THR A 66 36.93 -3.80 -24.24
C THR A 66 35.41 -4.02 -24.19
N LEU A 67 34.89 -4.93 -25.01
CA LEU A 67 33.46 -5.25 -25.06
C LEU A 67 33.03 -6.00 -23.78
N ALA A 68 33.84 -6.93 -23.29
CA ALA A 68 33.60 -7.60 -22.01
C ALA A 68 33.67 -6.63 -20.82
N PHE A 69 34.64 -5.70 -20.83
CA PHE A 69 34.76 -4.69 -19.77
C PHE A 69 33.60 -3.68 -19.81
N LEU A 70 33.13 -3.29 -21.01
CA LEU A 70 31.95 -2.45 -21.17
C LEU A 70 30.68 -3.16 -20.70
N LEU A 71 30.50 -4.45 -21.05
CA LEU A 71 29.38 -5.26 -20.59
C LEU A 71 29.39 -5.39 -19.05
N LEU A 72 30.56 -5.66 -18.48
CA LEU A 72 30.73 -5.77 -17.03
C LEU A 72 30.49 -4.42 -16.33
N ALA A 73 30.97 -3.32 -16.89
CA ALA A 73 30.70 -1.97 -16.40
C ALA A 73 29.21 -1.61 -16.45
N THR A 74 28.50 -1.99 -17.52
CA THR A 74 27.05 -1.80 -17.64
C THR A 74 26.26 -2.68 -16.65
N LEU A 75 26.71 -3.91 -16.40
CA LEU A 75 26.12 -4.81 -15.41
C LEU A 75 26.31 -4.28 -13.98
N THR A 76 27.46 -3.67 -13.66
CA THR A 76 27.69 -3.05 -12.34
C THR A 76 26.91 -1.76 -12.12
N LEU A 77 26.62 -0.99 -13.18
CA LEU A 77 25.77 0.20 -13.08
C LEU A 77 24.28 -0.13 -12.93
N SER A 78 23.84 -1.30 -13.42
CA SER A 78 22.46 -1.78 -13.21
C SER A 78 22.22 -2.39 -11.82
N ALA A 79 23.28 -2.61 -11.03
CA ALA A 79 23.17 -2.78 -9.58
C ALA A 79 22.97 -1.41 -8.91
N SER A 80 22.04 -0.60 -9.41
CA SER A 80 21.44 0.46 -8.61
C SER A 80 20.84 -0.25 -7.41
N ALA A 81 21.44 -0.08 -6.23
CA ALA A 81 20.81 -0.42 -4.97
C ALA A 81 19.39 0.13 -5.07
N ALA A 82 18.40 -0.77 -5.13
CA ALA A 82 17.00 -0.36 -5.19
C ALA A 82 16.81 0.58 -4.02
N GLU A 83 16.47 1.83 -4.32
CA GLU A 83 16.33 2.83 -3.28
C GLU A 83 15.36 2.30 -2.23
N LEU A 84 15.76 2.34 -0.96
CA LEU A 84 14.87 1.96 0.13
C LEU A 84 13.75 3.01 0.20
N TRP A 85 12.50 2.58 0.32
CA TRP A 85 11.35 3.49 0.31
C TRP A 85 11.49 4.57 1.41
N GLU A 86 12.09 4.23 2.54
CA GLU A 86 12.40 5.15 3.64
C GLU A 86 13.31 6.30 3.17
N ALA A 87 14.34 5.99 2.38
CA ALA A 87 15.26 6.99 1.85
C ALA A 87 14.55 7.96 0.90
N ALA A 88 13.56 7.48 0.14
CA ALA A 88 12.75 8.32 -0.72
C ALA A 88 11.88 9.28 0.11
N LEU A 89 11.22 8.76 1.15
CA LEU A 89 10.35 9.55 2.03
C LEU A 89 11.12 10.59 2.86
N ALA A 90 12.37 10.31 3.23
CA ALA A 90 13.23 11.25 3.95
C ALA A 90 13.52 12.53 3.14
N ARG A 91 13.31 12.52 1.82
CA ARG A 91 13.52 13.68 0.94
C ARG A 91 12.24 14.46 0.64
N MET A 92 11.10 14.04 1.20
CA MET A 92 9.80 14.69 0.97
C MET A 92 9.48 15.58 2.17
N PRO A 93 9.75 16.91 2.10
CA PRO A 93 9.49 17.80 3.22
C PRO A 93 7.99 17.98 3.45
N LEU A 94 7.59 18.03 4.71
CA LEU A 94 6.28 18.55 5.11
C LEU A 94 6.35 20.08 5.25
N PRO A 95 5.20 20.78 5.33
CA PRO A 95 5.20 22.20 5.67
C PRO A 95 5.93 22.45 6.99
N ALA A 96 6.85 23.43 7.01
CA ALA A 96 7.75 23.69 8.15
C ALA A 96 7.02 23.99 9.48
N ASN A 97 5.77 24.45 9.40
CA ASN A 97 4.93 24.78 10.55
C ASN A 97 4.10 23.60 11.07
N THR A 98 4.16 22.43 10.44
CA THR A 98 3.46 21.24 10.91
C THR A 98 4.22 20.63 12.10
N ARG A 99 3.78 20.95 13.32
CA ARG A 99 4.38 20.41 14.56
C ARG A 99 3.67 19.17 15.11
N GLU A 100 2.48 18.90 14.62
CA GLU A 100 1.65 17.77 15.06
C GLU A 100 0.81 17.27 13.88
N LEU A 101 0.63 15.95 13.78
CA LEU A 101 -0.43 15.32 13.00
C LEU A 101 -1.61 14.98 13.90
N ASN A 102 -2.81 15.39 13.49
CA ASN A 102 -4.06 15.14 14.19
C ASN A 102 -5.22 14.98 13.19
N GLY A 103 -6.44 14.82 13.72
CA GLY A 103 -7.61 14.49 12.90
C GLY A 103 -7.99 15.52 11.83
N THR A 104 -7.45 16.75 11.87
CA THR A 104 -7.78 17.78 10.86
C THR A 104 -6.74 17.89 9.76
N ASN A 105 -5.46 17.60 10.06
CA ASN A 105 -4.36 17.83 9.14
C ASN A 105 -3.67 16.55 8.65
N PHE A 106 -3.86 15.41 9.31
CA PHE A 106 -3.16 14.16 9.02
C PHE A 106 -3.22 13.77 7.54
N GLY A 107 -4.43 13.56 7.01
CA GLY A 107 -4.59 13.10 5.63
C GLY A 107 -4.06 14.09 4.59
N PRO A 108 -4.51 15.35 4.58
CA PRO A 108 -4.05 16.33 3.60
C PRO A 108 -2.54 16.59 3.67
N THR A 109 -1.94 16.60 4.86
CA THR A 109 -0.51 16.88 5.02
C THR A 109 0.33 15.78 4.39
N LEU A 110 0.02 14.51 4.68
CA LEU A 110 0.80 13.39 4.16
C LEU A 110 0.58 13.21 2.65
N LEU A 111 -0.68 13.26 2.20
CA LEU A 111 -0.98 13.13 0.78
C LEU A 111 -0.40 14.31 -0.02
N ASN A 112 -0.35 15.54 0.51
CA ASN A 112 0.23 16.67 -0.22
C ASN A 112 1.76 16.68 -0.28
N ALA A 113 2.41 16.13 0.74
CA ALA A 113 3.86 16.02 0.73
C ALA A 113 4.38 14.82 -0.08
N PHE A 114 3.56 13.76 -0.23
CA PHE A 114 3.94 12.58 -0.98
C PHE A 114 4.23 12.92 -2.44
N GLN A 115 5.35 12.39 -2.95
CA GLN A 115 5.75 12.48 -4.34
C GLN A 115 6.09 11.07 -4.82
N SER A 116 5.51 10.63 -5.92
CA SER A 116 5.85 9.33 -6.51
C SER A 116 7.31 9.29 -6.95
N ASN A 117 7.92 8.12 -6.80
CA ASN A 117 9.27 7.81 -7.25
C ASN A 117 9.31 6.41 -7.87
N THR A 118 10.50 5.92 -8.20
CA THR A 118 10.68 4.61 -8.84
C THR A 118 10.29 3.42 -7.96
N VAL A 119 10.22 3.62 -6.63
CA VAL A 119 9.96 2.58 -5.63
C VAL A 119 8.53 2.66 -5.12
N VAL A 120 8.14 3.83 -4.61
CA VAL A 120 6.81 4.10 -4.06
C VAL A 120 6.04 4.96 -5.06
N LYS A 121 5.07 4.35 -5.73
CA LYS A 121 4.20 5.06 -6.68
C LYS A 121 2.92 5.58 -6.04
N ALA A 122 2.51 4.99 -4.92
CA ALA A 122 1.27 5.31 -4.23
C ALA A 122 1.44 5.37 -2.71
N LEU A 123 0.84 6.38 -2.08
CA LEU A 123 0.58 6.43 -0.65
C LEU A 123 -0.92 6.19 -0.42
N VAL A 124 -1.24 5.13 0.32
CA VAL A 124 -2.62 4.72 0.62
C VAL A 124 -2.85 4.86 2.12
N LEU A 125 -3.81 5.71 2.50
CA LEU A 125 -4.32 5.77 3.87
C LEU A 125 -5.48 4.78 3.95
N MET A 126 -5.24 3.64 4.60
CA MET A 126 -6.26 2.60 4.73
C MET A 126 -7.36 3.04 5.72
N PRO A 127 -8.60 2.52 5.58
CA PRO A 127 -9.71 2.97 6.41
C PRO A 127 -9.47 2.88 7.91
N GLY A 128 -8.81 1.82 8.41
CA GLY A 128 -8.50 1.73 9.83
C GLY A 128 -7.61 2.88 10.32
N ALA A 129 -6.66 3.32 9.50
CA ALA A 129 -5.84 4.48 9.84
C ALA A 129 -6.64 5.79 9.86
N ILE A 130 -7.55 5.95 8.91
CA ILE A 130 -8.48 7.09 8.84
C ILE A 130 -9.39 7.10 10.09
N ASP A 131 -9.88 5.94 10.52
CA ASP A 131 -10.79 5.82 11.66
C ASP A 131 -10.15 6.21 12.99
N GLU A 132 -8.87 5.88 13.20
CA GLU A 132 -8.08 6.29 14.38
C GLU A 132 -8.02 7.81 14.57
N PHE A 133 -8.00 8.56 13.46
CA PHE A 133 -7.94 10.01 13.45
C PHE A 133 -9.32 10.67 13.52
N TYR A 134 -10.29 10.20 12.75
CA TYR A 134 -11.61 10.86 12.64
C TYR A 134 -12.62 10.39 13.68
N PHE A 135 -12.74 9.09 13.89
CA PHE A 135 -13.78 8.51 14.75
C PHE A 135 -13.29 8.32 16.18
N PHE A 136 -12.15 7.67 16.36
CA PHE A 136 -11.64 7.41 17.71
C PHE A 136 -10.98 8.64 18.32
N ARG A 137 -10.45 9.55 17.48
CA ARG A 137 -9.75 10.79 17.90
C ARG A 137 -8.62 10.54 18.90
N ARG A 138 -8.02 9.34 18.84
CA ARG A 138 -6.95 8.90 19.76
C ARG A 138 -5.58 9.21 19.19
N ALA A 139 -5.46 9.29 17.88
CA ALA A 139 -4.18 9.50 17.23
C ALA A 139 -3.78 10.99 17.21
N ARG A 140 -2.64 11.29 17.85
CA ARG A 140 -1.87 12.51 17.68
C ARG A 140 -0.41 12.15 17.62
N ALA A 141 0.34 12.76 16.71
CA ALA A 141 1.77 12.50 16.57
C ALA A 141 2.55 13.82 16.51
N GLN A 142 3.44 14.04 17.46
CA GLN A 142 4.33 15.20 17.49
C GLN A 142 5.47 15.01 16.49
N LEU A 143 5.81 16.09 15.79
CA LEU A 143 6.84 16.11 14.75
C LEU A 143 8.03 17.00 15.13
N PRO A 144 9.25 16.67 14.67
CA PRO A 144 10.41 17.54 14.84
C PRO A 144 10.27 18.85 14.05
N ALA A 145 11.25 19.75 14.21
CA ALA A 145 11.34 20.95 13.38
C ALA A 145 11.67 20.58 11.93
N ALA A 146 11.02 21.26 10.97
CA ALA A 146 11.15 20.99 9.53
C ALA A 146 11.00 19.50 9.17
N PRO A 147 9.86 18.87 9.51
CA PRO A 147 9.72 17.43 9.40
C PRO A 147 9.63 16.96 7.95
N THR A 148 10.08 15.74 7.71
CA THR A 148 9.92 15.01 6.45
C THR A 148 8.74 14.04 6.51
N LEU A 149 8.33 13.49 5.37
CA LEU A 149 7.29 12.46 5.32
C LEU A 149 7.71 11.20 6.09
N LEU A 150 9.02 10.86 6.08
CA LEU A 150 9.54 9.76 6.90
C LEU A 150 9.42 10.06 8.40
N ASP A 151 9.69 11.30 8.84
CA ASP A 151 9.54 11.68 10.25
C ASP A 151 8.09 11.56 10.69
N ALA A 152 7.15 11.96 9.84
CA ALA A 152 5.73 11.74 10.08
C ALA A 152 5.36 10.27 10.21
N VAL A 153 5.80 9.44 9.27
CA VAL A 153 5.59 7.99 9.31
C VAL A 153 6.12 7.39 10.61
N ARG A 154 7.35 7.70 11.00
CA ARG A 154 7.95 7.20 12.25
C ARG A 154 7.21 7.72 13.47
N ALA A 155 6.81 8.98 13.49
CA ALA A 155 6.05 9.56 14.59
C ALA A 155 4.69 8.84 14.76
N LEU A 156 4.01 8.53 13.66
CA LEU A 156 2.77 7.75 13.68
C LEU A 156 2.99 6.35 14.25
N GLU A 157 3.99 5.63 13.78
CA GLU A 157 4.28 4.27 14.27
C GLU A 157 4.64 4.23 15.75
N ASN A 158 5.41 5.21 16.21
CA ASN A 158 5.90 5.26 17.58
C ASN A 158 4.86 5.79 18.58
N GLN A 159 3.98 6.70 18.16
CA GLN A 159 3.07 7.43 19.06
C GLN A 159 1.61 6.99 18.94
N THR A 160 1.27 6.18 17.93
CA THR A 160 -0.11 5.77 17.65
C THR A 160 -0.21 4.27 17.32
N LEU A 161 -1.42 3.81 17.04
CA LEU A 161 -1.67 2.44 16.55
C LEU A 161 -1.44 2.28 15.05
N ILE A 162 -1.14 3.37 14.33
CA ILE A 162 -0.86 3.32 12.90
C ILE A 162 0.44 2.57 12.65
N ARG A 163 0.44 1.74 11.60
CA ARG A 163 1.58 0.96 11.14
C ARG A 163 1.82 1.23 9.66
N THR A 164 3.04 0.98 9.22
CA THR A 164 3.38 1.04 7.81
C THR A 164 3.69 -0.33 7.23
N ALA A 165 3.25 -0.52 6.00
CA ALA A 165 3.58 -1.69 5.21
C ALA A 165 3.88 -1.27 3.77
N PHE A 166 5.06 -1.61 3.27
CA PHE A 166 5.39 -1.43 1.88
C PHE A 166 4.98 -2.67 1.07
N ARG A 167 4.05 -2.48 0.14
CA ARG A 167 3.48 -3.50 -0.75
C ARG A 167 3.64 -2.98 -2.17
N PRO A 168 4.77 -3.27 -2.84
CA PRO A 168 5.10 -2.63 -4.11
C PRO A 168 3.92 -2.60 -5.10
N PRO A 169 3.61 -1.43 -5.69
CA PRO A 169 4.28 -0.14 -5.55
C PRO A 169 3.67 0.81 -4.49
N CYS A 170 2.85 0.30 -3.58
CA CYS A 170 2.08 1.06 -2.60
C CYS A 170 2.75 1.08 -1.21
N LEU A 171 2.85 2.25 -0.61
CA LEU A 171 3.09 2.41 0.83
C LEU A 171 1.74 2.56 1.53
N LEU A 172 1.48 1.70 2.50
CA LEU A 172 0.21 1.64 3.22
C LEU A 172 0.40 2.23 4.62
N LEU A 173 -0.44 3.19 5.01
CA LEU A 173 -0.64 3.56 6.41
C LEU A 173 -1.94 2.90 6.89
N HIS A 174 -1.84 2.05 7.89
CA HIS A 174 -2.93 1.16 8.27
C HIS A 174 -3.03 0.95 9.79
N ALA A 175 -4.18 0.50 10.26
CA ALA A 175 -4.36 0.00 11.62
C ALA A 175 -4.22 -1.55 11.64
N PRO A 176 -4.03 -2.20 12.81
CA PRO A 176 -3.89 -3.65 12.89
C PRO A 176 -5.02 -4.49 12.24
N PRO A 177 -6.30 -4.07 12.27
CA PRO A 177 -7.38 -4.85 11.63
C PRO A 177 -7.41 -4.77 10.10
N ASP A 178 -6.62 -3.90 9.47
CA ASP A 178 -6.67 -3.68 8.03
C ASP A 178 -6.08 -4.86 7.23
N PRO A 179 -6.76 -5.36 6.17
CA PRO A 179 -6.19 -6.39 5.31
C PRO A 179 -5.11 -5.81 4.39
N LEU A 180 -3.85 -6.20 4.59
CA LEU A 180 -2.71 -5.68 3.81
C LEU A 180 -2.58 -6.23 2.39
N THR A 181 -3.48 -7.14 2.01
CA THR A 181 -3.47 -7.77 0.69
C THR A 181 -4.72 -7.31 -0.08
N PRO A 182 -4.57 -6.81 -1.31
CA PRO A 182 -5.72 -6.37 -2.09
C PRO A 182 -6.61 -7.58 -2.45
N ALA A 183 -7.93 -7.44 -2.33
CA ALA A 183 -8.89 -8.46 -2.75
C ALA A 183 -9.21 -8.28 -4.24
N VAL A 184 -8.31 -8.70 -5.11
CA VAL A 184 -8.52 -8.67 -6.57
C VAL A 184 -8.72 -10.10 -7.08
N ARG A 185 -9.90 -10.38 -7.64
CA ARG A 185 -10.23 -11.65 -8.30
C ARG A 185 -10.25 -11.45 -9.81
N ILE A 186 -9.71 -12.42 -10.55
CA ILE A 186 -9.62 -12.35 -12.00
C ILE A 186 -10.40 -13.50 -12.59
N LEU A 187 -11.46 -13.18 -13.35
CA LEU A 187 -12.25 -14.16 -14.09
C LEU A 187 -11.97 -14.09 -15.60
N ASP A 188 -11.48 -12.95 -16.09
CA ASP A 188 -11.07 -12.77 -17.48
C ASP A 188 -9.61 -12.30 -17.57
N GLU A 189 -8.68 -13.24 -17.78
CA GLU A 189 -7.24 -12.98 -17.81
C GLU A 189 -6.85 -12.00 -18.93
N ALA A 190 -7.49 -12.10 -20.09
CA ALA A 190 -7.24 -11.20 -21.22
C ALA A 190 -7.59 -9.74 -20.88
N THR A 191 -8.59 -9.50 -20.03
CA THR A 191 -8.87 -8.17 -19.50
C THR A 191 -7.83 -7.77 -18.48
N ALA A 192 -7.45 -8.64 -17.54
CA ALA A 192 -6.42 -8.35 -16.56
C ALA A 192 -5.08 -7.97 -17.20
N ASP A 193 -4.66 -8.65 -18.27
CA ASP A 193 -3.44 -8.34 -19.02
C ASP A 193 -3.47 -6.94 -19.63
N LYS A 194 -4.62 -6.51 -20.16
CA LYS A 194 -4.79 -5.13 -20.64
C LYS A 194 -4.69 -4.11 -19.51
N LEU A 195 -5.17 -4.45 -18.31
CA LEU A 195 -5.07 -3.61 -17.13
C LEU A 195 -3.65 -3.55 -16.55
N ARG A 196 -2.81 -4.57 -16.78
CA ARG A 196 -1.41 -4.61 -16.32
C ARG A 196 -0.44 -3.90 -17.27
N THR A 197 -0.76 -3.85 -18.56
CA THR A 197 0.17 -3.36 -19.61
C THR A 197 0.08 -1.86 -19.87
N ARG A 198 -1.03 -1.21 -19.48
CA ARG A 198 -1.22 0.23 -19.68
C ARG A 198 -0.83 1.03 -18.45
N GLN A 199 -0.48 2.30 -18.63
CA GLN A 199 -0.34 3.25 -17.53
C GLN A 199 -1.61 4.09 -17.41
N LEU A 200 -1.99 4.39 -16.18
CA LEU A 200 -3.02 5.36 -15.88
C LEU A 200 -2.53 6.76 -16.26
N PRO A 201 -3.30 7.51 -17.06
CA PRO A 201 -2.93 8.88 -17.37
C PRO A 201 -3.09 9.74 -16.12
N GLY A 202 -1.96 10.27 -15.63
CA GLY A 202 -1.95 11.31 -14.60
C GLY A 202 -1.94 10.81 -13.16
N GLU A 203 -2.40 11.70 -12.29
CA GLU A 203 -2.38 11.56 -10.84
C GLU A 203 -3.73 11.03 -10.32
N LEU A 204 -3.69 10.00 -9.47
CA LEU A 204 -4.80 9.66 -8.60
C LEU A 204 -4.64 10.47 -7.32
N ASN A 205 -5.55 11.42 -7.08
CA ASN A 205 -5.56 12.23 -5.88
C ASN A 205 -6.94 12.20 -5.25
N PHE A 206 -7.13 11.24 -4.35
CA PHE A 206 -8.33 11.08 -3.59
C PHE A 206 -8.01 11.41 -2.14
N PHE A 207 -8.73 12.37 -1.61
CA PHE A 207 -8.76 12.62 -0.18
C PHE A 207 -10.20 12.57 0.26
N ASP A 208 -10.52 11.59 1.10
CA ASP A 208 -11.83 11.44 1.72
C ASP A 208 -12.98 11.41 0.67
N ARG A 209 -12.75 10.72 -0.46
CA ARG A 209 -13.69 10.66 -1.59
C ARG A 209 -14.63 9.47 -1.47
N ASP A 210 -15.92 9.72 -1.60
CA ASP A 210 -16.98 8.71 -1.62
C ASP A 210 -17.15 8.07 -3.01
N TRP A 211 -17.83 6.92 -3.06
CA TRP A 211 -18.04 6.17 -4.31
C TRP A 211 -18.70 6.98 -5.44
N PRO A 212 -19.75 7.81 -5.20
CA PRO A 212 -20.33 8.63 -6.27
C PRO A 212 -19.34 9.55 -6.98
N ARG A 213 -18.27 9.96 -6.29
CA ARG A 213 -17.21 10.80 -6.87
C ARG A 213 -16.08 9.97 -7.48
N LEU A 214 -15.81 8.78 -6.96
CA LEU A 214 -14.78 7.87 -7.46
C LEU A 214 -15.21 7.18 -8.76
N GLN A 215 -16.44 6.68 -8.83
CA GLN A 215 -16.91 5.86 -9.95
C GLN A 215 -16.74 6.55 -11.31
N PRO A 216 -17.11 7.85 -11.50
CA PRO A 216 -16.93 8.51 -12.78
C PRO A 216 -15.46 8.65 -13.19
N LEU A 217 -14.55 8.79 -12.22
CA LEU A 217 -13.11 8.89 -12.48
C LEU A 217 -12.55 7.54 -12.92
N LEU A 218 -12.97 6.46 -12.26
CA LEU A 218 -12.64 5.10 -12.69
C LEU A 218 -13.19 4.83 -14.09
N MET A 219 -14.45 5.21 -14.36
CA MET A 219 -15.06 4.98 -15.66
C MET A 219 -14.29 5.68 -16.78
N ARG A 220 -13.90 6.96 -16.60
CA ARG A 220 -13.04 7.68 -17.56
C ARG A 220 -11.71 6.97 -17.78
N THR A 221 -11.11 6.54 -16.68
CA THR A 221 -9.82 5.87 -16.67
C THR A 221 -9.87 4.58 -17.49
N PHE A 222 -10.86 3.72 -17.24
CA PHE A 222 -10.99 2.44 -17.91
C PHE A 222 -11.57 2.52 -19.33
N THR A 223 -12.34 3.56 -19.65
CA THR A 223 -12.81 3.82 -21.03
C THR A 223 -11.62 3.97 -21.99
N SER A 224 -10.49 4.50 -21.51
CA SER A 224 -9.26 4.57 -22.34
C SER A 224 -8.65 3.18 -22.62
N VAL A 225 -8.88 2.21 -21.73
CA VAL A 225 -8.27 0.87 -21.76
C VAL A 225 -9.07 -0.10 -22.62
N TRP A 226 -10.40 0.06 -22.66
CA TRP A 226 -11.31 -0.85 -23.35
C TRP A 226 -11.94 -0.23 -24.60
N THR A 227 -12.21 -1.08 -25.60
CA THR A 227 -13.06 -0.70 -26.74
C THR A 227 -14.52 -0.72 -26.29
N GLY A 228 -14.98 0.40 -25.73
CA GLY A 228 -16.34 0.59 -25.19
C GLY A 228 -16.34 1.05 -23.73
N TYR A 229 -17.53 1.35 -23.21
CA TYR A 229 -17.71 1.70 -21.80
C TYR A 229 -17.74 0.44 -20.94
N PRO A 230 -16.89 0.33 -19.92
CA PRO A 230 -17.06 -0.73 -18.97
C PRO A 230 -18.26 -0.55 -18.08
N GLU A 231 -18.78 -1.68 -17.65
CA GLU A 231 -19.71 -1.73 -16.54
C GLU A 231 -18.91 -1.71 -15.24
N ILE A 232 -19.10 -0.68 -14.42
CA ILE A 232 -18.54 -0.61 -13.06
C ILE A 232 -19.71 -0.74 -12.09
N VAL A 233 -19.72 -1.82 -11.32
CA VAL A 233 -20.77 -2.17 -10.36
C VAL A 233 -20.18 -2.08 -8.95
N PRO A 234 -20.90 -1.54 -7.95
CA PRO A 234 -22.27 -1.03 -8.00
C PRO A 234 -22.36 0.38 -8.61
N ALA A 235 -23.56 0.79 -9.02
CA ALA A 235 -23.81 2.14 -9.52
C ALA A 235 -23.53 3.20 -8.43
N ALA A 236 -23.07 4.39 -8.83
CA ALA A 236 -22.66 5.47 -7.91
C ALA A 236 -23.62 5.77 -6.75
N LYS A 237 -24.93 5.66 -6.98
CA LYS A 237 -25.98 6.03 -6.02
C LYS A 237 -26.85 4.84 -5.63
N SER A 238 -26.43 3.61 -5.87
CA SER A 238 -27.21 2.44 -5.43
C SER A 238 -26.93 2.12 -3.95
N PRO A 239 -27.89 1.49 -3.24
CA PRO A 239 -27.66 1.02 -1.87
C PRO A 239 -26.46 0.08 -1.77
N ASP A 240 -26.24 -0.72 -2.81
CA ASP A 240 -25.09 -1.62 -2.89
C ASP A 240 -23.75 -0.89 -2.83
N SER A 241 -23.68 0.42 -3.06
CA SER A 241 -22.43 1.18 -2.95
C SER A 241 -22.12 1.70 -1.54
N TRP A 242 -22.96 1.44 -0.54
CA TRP A 242 -22.78 1.97 0.82
C TRP A 242 -21.63 1.30 1.58
N HIS A 243 -21.11 0.16 1.08
CA HIS A 243 -19.98 -0.54 1.69
C HIS A 243 -18.62 0.10 1.38
N PHE A 244 -18.56 1.09 0.49
CA PHE A 244 -17.31 1.77 0.17
C PHE A 244 -16.90 2.74 1.27
N TYR A 245 -15.73 2.50 1.86
CA TYR A 245 -15.09 3.53 2.66
C TYR A 245 -14.62 4.69 1.77
N ARG A 246 -14.47 5.86 2.39
CA ARG A 246 -14.01 7.07 1.69
C ARG A 246 -12.52 6.90 1.37
N ALA A 247 -12.19 6.89 0.08
CA ALA A 247 -10.83 6.63 -0.38
C ALA A 247 -9.90 7.81 -0.11
N SER A 248 -8.74 7.51 0.46
CA SER A 248 -7.65 8.46 0.69
C SER A 248 -6.35 7.90 0.11
N ILE A 249 -6.03 8.28 -1.12
CA ILE A 249 -4.91 7.78 -1.92
C ILE A 249 -4.28 8.94 -2.65
N ARG A 250 -2.95 8.96 -2.71
CA ARG A 250 -2.23 9.72 -3.73
C ARG A 250 -1.26 8.84 -4.49
N ALA A 251 -1.35 8.86 -5.83
CA ALA A 251 -0.52 8.00 -6.66
C ALA A 251 -0.27 8.56 -8.06
N TRP A 252 0.82 8.12 -8.69
CA TRP A 252 1.17 8.42 -10.07
C TRP A 252 1.71 7.19 -10.78
N ASN A 253 1.60 7.14 -12.11
CA ASN A 253 2.24 6.13 -12.94
C ASN A 253 1.89 4.68 -12.56
N LEU A 254 0.70 4.49 -11.96
CA LEU A 254 0.15 3.16 -11.72
C LEU A 254 -0.37 2.59 -13.03
N THR A 255 -0.31 1.27 -13.16
CA THR A 255 -1.15 0.56 -14.12
C THR A 255 -2.61 0.57 -13.63
N PRO A 256 -3.61 0.44 -14.51
CA PRO A 256 -4.99 0.26 -14.07
C PRO A 256 -5.17 -0.87 -13.04
N HIS A 257 -4.43 -1.97 -13.18
CA HIS A 257 -4.44 -3.07 -12.22
C HIS A 257 -3.87 -2.67 -10.85
N GLU A 258 -2.73 -1.97 -10.81
CA GLU A 258 -2.17 -1.41 -9.57
C GLU A 258 -3.12 -0.39 -8.94
N GLY A 259 -3.78 0.44 -9.74
CA GLY A 259 -4.80 1.39 -9.29
C GLY A 259 -6.02 0.72 -8.65
N LEU A 260 -6.49 -0.38 -9.23
CA LEU A 260 -7.55 -1.21 -8.62
C LEU A 260 -7.10 -1.81 -7.29
N ALA A 261 -5.88 -2.35 -7.23
CA ALA A 261 -5.32 -2.89 -5.99
C ALA A 261 -5.23 -1.81 -4.90
N ALA A 262 -4.69 -0.63 -5.22
CA ALA A 262 -4.64 0.50 -4.29
C ALA A 262 -6.03 0.94 -3.83
N LEU A 263 -7.00 0.98 -4.75
CA LEU A 263 -8.38 1.34 -4.44
C LEU A 263 -9.01 0.33 -3.47
N THR A 264 -8.90 -0.98 -3.74
CA THR A 264 -9.46 -2.01 -2.85
C THR A 264 -8.95 -1.89 -1.41
N LEU A 265 -7.66 -1.56 -1.24
CA LEU A 265 -7.05 -1.32 0.08
C LEU A 265 -7.59 -0.05 0.74
N ALA A 266 -7.77 1.03 -0.03
CA ALA A 266 -8.25 2.30 0.48
C ALA A 266 -9.74 2.33 0.80
N THR A 267 -10.54 1.45 0.18
CA THR A 267 -12.00 1.41 0.35
C THR A 267 -12.50 0.19 1.13
N ARG A 268 -11.61 -0.73 1.53
CA ARG A 268 -11.94 -2.04 2.13
C ARG A 268 -12.95 -2.83 1.29
N THR A 269 -12.73 -2.85 -0.01
CA THR A 269 -13.57 -3.59 -0.96
C THR A 269 -12.80 -4.71 -1.63
N ALA A 270 -13.54 -5.66 -2.18
CA ALA A 270 -13.04 -6.60 -3.17
C ALA A 270 -13.41 -6.12 -4.57
N VAL A 271 -12.61 -6.47 -5.56
CA VAL A 271 -12.94 -6.28 -6.97
C VAL A 271 -12.76 -7.57 -7.75
N THR A 272 -13.76 -7.91 -8.55
CA THR A 272 -13.70 -8.99 -9.51
C THR A 272 -13.61 -8.40 -10.92
N ILE A 273 -12.55 -8.80 -11.63
CA ILE A 273 -12.27 -8.39 -13.01
C ILE A 273 -12.91 -9.41 -13.96
N GLU A 274 -13.97 -8.98 -14.62
CA GLU A 274 -14.72 -9.72 -15.63
C GLU A 274 -14.51 -9.11 -17.01
N LYS A 275 -14.97 -9.82 -18.06
CA LYS A 275 -14.93 -9.31 -19.43
C LYS A 275 -15.76 -8.02 -19.55
N ARG A 276 -15.07 -6.88 -19.69
CA ARG A 276 -15.64 -5.51 -19.77
C ARG A 276 -16.43 -5.07 -18.53
N ARG A 277 -16.19 -5.69 -17.38
CA ARG A 277 -16.94 -5.42 -16.16
C ARG A 277 -16.03 -5.47 -14.93
N LEU A 278 -16.22 -4.53 -14.01
CA LEU A 278 -15.58 -4.48 -12.71
C LEU A 278 -16.66 -4.56 -11.65
N LEU A 279 -16.72 -5.68 -10.94
CA LEU A 279 -17.67 -5.90 -9.86
C LEU A 279 -16.97 -5.63 -8.53
N PHE A 280 -17.38 -4.58 -7.84
CA PHE A 280 -16.93 -4.27 -6.49
C PHE A 280 -17.91 -4.78 -5.45
N GLU A 281 -17.37 -5.37 -4.39
CA GLU A 281 -18.12 -5.94 -3.29
C GLU A 281 -17.46 -5.59 -1.96
N CYS A 282 -18.16 -5.79 -0.85
CA CYS A 282 -17.55 -5.72 0.48
C CYS A 282 -16.44 -6.78 0.58
N ASP A 283 -15.25 -6.40 1.08
CA ASP A 283 -14.19 -7.39 1.34
C ASP A 283 -14.63 -8.29 2.51
N PRO A 284 -14.84 -9.61 2.31
CA PRO A 284 -15.30 -10.49 3.39
C PRO A 284 -14.26 -10.65 4.51
N ARG A 285 -13.01 -10.24 4.28
CA ARG A 285 -11.93 -10.27 5.27
C ARG A 285 -11.92 -9.03 6.15
N ALA A 286 -12.60 -7.96 5.72
CA ALA A 286 -12.76 -6.78 6.55
C ALA A 286 -13.68 -7.15 7.72
N VAL A 287 -13.12 -7.15 8.93
CA VAL A 287 -13.93 -7.28 10.14
C VAL A 287 -14.88 -6.08 10.18
N PRO A 288 -16.22 -6.29 10.29
CA PRO A 288 -17.15 -5.19 10.42
C PRO A 288 -16.79 -4.37 11.66
N LEU A 289 -16.42 -3.10 11.49
CA LEU A 289 -16.21 -2.20 12.63
C LEU A 289 -17.52 -1.94 13.39
N HIS A 290 -18.64 -2.07 12.70
CA HIS A 290 -19.97 -2.14 13.30
C HIS A 290 -20.82 -3.18 12.56
N PRO A 291 -21.54 -4.08 13.25
CA PRO A 291 -22.59 -4.85 12.61
C PRO A 291 -23.65 -3.87 12.07
N PRO A 292 -24.31 -4.19 10.93
CA PRO A 292 -25.43 -3.40 10.46
C PRO A 292 -26.47 -3.27 11.59
N PRO A 293 -27.19 -2.13 11.70
CA PRO A 293 -28.31 -2.04 12.63
C PRO A 293 -29.25 -3.21 12.35
N ALA A 294 -29.63 -3.94 13.41
CA ALA A 294 -30.60 -5.01 13.30
C ALA A 294 -31.89 -4.49 12.62
N PRO A 295 -32.52 -5.29 11.74
CA PRO A 295 -33.77 -4.90 11.10
C PRO A 295 -34.88 -4.61 12.10
#